data_AF-A0A8C4QGL5-F1
#
_entry.id   AF-A0A8C4QGL5-F1
#
_cell.length_a   1.000
_cell.length_b   1.000
_cell.length_c   1.000
_cell.angle_alpha   90.00
_cell.angle_beta   90.00
_cell.angle_gamma   90.00
#
_symmetry.space_group_name_H-M   'P 1'
#
loop_
_entity.id
_entity.type
_entity.pdbx_description
1 polymer ?
#
loop_
_entity_poly.entity_id
_entity_poly.type
_entity_poly.pdbx_seq_one_letter_code
_entity_poly.pdbx_strand_id
1 'polypeptide(L)'
;MATSGLHSSCRNISSMFKGDLMHLSSIWSSQEEPTSQQLREPTWKRKMFMPADLPAFDDSLSVPDVRSKWTPLDYFSEYYDDNYWQLVSEQTNIRGLQDEPMVELKTTPDEIKQFVGSLVVLGCLRLPRIRLCYRPILKIPAVTHIPRDRLFKLRNYLHFVNNLDITAEEKQTNKLWKVTPILKRFRDACTKLPRSQNVCVDEQMIPFSGTTSLRQYAPGKPNPIGLKNFILLSPRGVVLDFVIYQGMETWPNGLPEPTVGIRGSVVLKLSETLTAGTQLYFDRYFTSIPLLDKLKDKGILASGTIMMSNLRERQQLATDKSLKDRGWGSYDELVRSDESMALTKWMDNRSLVVASTIHGSHPETQVMRYSKKDKGYIQVTMPHAIDAYNLNMGAVDMCDRMISYYRICTRTKKWPVRVFFHFIDMALVNSWFQYVQDCEYFGVVKKNIMDLLDFRLYVGEALVISRGPKRKSLDDGREIVRIPRQPLPNRDMRRSGGLHLPVVGTESNNFQRCRKPGCSKTSRIMCTSCNVFFCVQPDRNCFYEFHT
;
A
#
# COMPACT_ATOMS: atom_id res chain seq x y z
N MET A 1 -6.14 -40.26 -28.44
CA MET A 1 -5.24 -41.10 -27.62
C MET A 1 -4.09 -40.20 -27.19
N ALA A 2 -3.82 -39.88 -25.93
CA ALA A 2 -4.32 -40.36 -24.65
C ALA A 2 -4.44 -39.17 -23.68
N THR A 3 -5.56 -39.14 -22.95
CA THR A 3 -5.83 -38.33 -21.77
C THR A 3 -5.68 -39.23 -20.54
N SER A 4 -4.73 -38.98 -19.65
CA SER A 4 -4.77 -39.40 -18.24
C SER A 4 -3.50 -38.97 -17.50
N GLY A 5 -3.64 -38.34 -16.33
CA GLY A 5 -2.50 -38.16 -15.42
C GLY A 5 -2.43 -36.87 -14.61
N LEU A 6 -3.54 -36.23 -14.22
CA LEU A 6 -3.53 -35.12 -13.24
C LEU A 6 -4.77 -35.17 -12.33
N HIS A 7 -4.93 -36.28 -11.59
CA HIS A 7 -5.95 -36.41 -10.53
C HIS A 7 -5.42 -37.30 -9.40
N SER A 8 -4.51 -36.77 -8.55
CA SER A 8 -4.19 -37.46 -7.28
C SER A 8 -3.60 -36.63 -6.12
N SER A 9 -3.44 -35.29 -6.19
CA SER A 9 -2.90 -34.55 -5.01
C SER A 9 -3.80 -33.45 -4.41
N CYS A 10 -5.04 -33.28 -4.88
CA CYS A 10 -5.96 -32.25 -4.35
C CYS A 10 -6.95 -32.72 -3.26
N ARG A 11 -6.81 -33.94 -2.69
CA ARG A 11 -7.77 -34.45 -1.67
C ARG A 11 -7.36 -34.32 -0.20
N ASN A 12 -6.15 -33.83 0.12
CA ASN A 12 -5.68 -33.77 1.52
C ASN A 12 -5.53 -32.36 2.14
N ILE A 13 -6.03 -31.29 1.50
CA ILE A 13 -5.98 -29.94 2.10
C ILE A 13 -7.29 -29.57 2.80
N SER A 14 -8.40 -30.26 2.50
CA SER A 14 -9.69 -30.03 3.17
C SER A 14 -9.76 -30.58 4.61
N SER A 15 -8.87 -31.49 5.01
CA SER A 15 -8.89 -32.11 6.34
C SER A 15 -8.09 -31.32 7.39
N MET A 16 -7.08 -30.54 7.01
CA MET A 16 -6.31 -29.71 7.96
C MET A 16 -7.08 -28.47 8.45
N PHE A 17 -8.04 -27.94 7.67
CA PHE A 17 -8.83 -26.77 8.09
C PHE A 17 -9.99 -27.09 9.04
N LYS A 18 -10.33 -28.37 9.26
CA LYS A 18 -11.33 -28.77 10.27
C LYS A 18 -10.72 -29.01 11.66
N GLY A 19 -9.44 -29.38 11.75
CA GLY A 19 -8.77 -29.69 13.02
C GLY A 19 -8.62 -28.47 13.94
N ASP A 20 -8.17 -27.34 13.39
CA ASP A 20 -7.88 -26.12 14.17
C ASP A 20 -9.16 -25.36 14.61
N LEU A 21 -10.28 -25.55 13.91
CA LEU A 21 -11.58 -25.00 14.30
C LEU A 21 -12.30 -25.88 15.35
N MET A 22 -12.09 -27.20 15.35
CA MET A 22 -12.66 -28.09 16.37
C MET A 22 -11.96 -27.97 17.71
N HIS A 23 -10.64 -27.75 17.74
CA HIS A 23 -9.89 -27.55 18.99
C HIS A 23 -10.27 -26.24 19.71
N LEU A 24 -10.77 -25.23 18.98
CA LEU A 24 -11.30 -23.99 19.58
C LEU A 24 -12.70 -24.20 20.19
N SER A 25 -13.53 -25.08 19.61
CA SER A 25 -14.82 -25.43 20.20
C SER A 25 -14.69 -26.26 21.48
N SER A 26 -13.64 -27.07 21.63
CA SER A 26 -13.44 -27.90 22.83
C SER A 26 -12.84 -27.14 24.01
N ILE A 27 -12.11 -26.05 23.78
CA ILE A 27 -11.58 -25.19 24.87
C ILE A 27 -12.68 -24.26 25.43
N TRP A 28 -13.70 -23.94 24.65
CA TRP A 28 -14.84 -23.11 25.08
C TRP A 28 -15.92 -23.87 25.86
N SER A 29 -15.82 -25.20 25.98
CA SER A 29 -16.79 -26.03 26.71
C SER A 29 -16.45 -26.20 28.20
N SER A 30 -15.48 -25.46 28.74
CA SER A 30 -14.94 -25.70 30.09
C SER A 30 -14.66 -24.41 30.87
N GLN A 31 -15.58 -23.45 30.80
CA GLN A 31 -15.62 -22.35 31.77
C GLN A 31 -17.03 -22.29 32.36
N GLU A 32 -17.11 -22.52 33.67
CA GLU A 32 -18.34 -22.38 34.46
C GLU A 32 -18.90 -20.96 34.30
N GLU A 33 -20.16 -20.89 33.89
CA GLU A 33 -20.90 -19.63 33.75
C GLU A 33 -21.03 -18.96 35.13
N PRO A 34 -20.58 -17.71 35.30
CA PRO A 34 -20.96 -16.94 36.47
C PRO A 34 -22.46 -16.64 36.38
N THR A 35 -23.18 -16.90 37.47
CA THR A 35 -24.62 -16.72 37.62
C THR A 35 -25.04 -15.31 37.20
N SER A 36 -25.58 -15.18 35.99
CA SER A 36 -25.99 -13.89 35.44
C SER A 36 -27.33 -13.47 36.03
N GLN A 37 -27.37 -12.30 36.66
CA GLN A 37 -28.61 -11.56 36.80
C GLN A 37 -29.15 -11.31 35.38
N GLN A 38 -30.35 -11.82 35.09
CA GLN A 38 -30.99 -11.71 33.77
C GLN A 38 -31.25 -10.22 33.42
N LEU A 39 -30.27 -9.59 32.78
CA LEU A 39 -30.51 -8.36 32.03
C LEU A 39 -31.47 -8.71 30.90
N ARG A 40 -32.69 -8.17 30.94
CA ARG A 40 -33.67 -8.35 29.85
C ARG A 40 -33.05 -7.91 28.54
N GLU A 41 -33.09 -8.77 27.53
CA GLU A 41 -32.59 -8.42 26.20
C GLU A 41 -33.32 -7.17 25.67
N PRO A 42 -32.60 -6.24 25.03
CA PRO A 42 -33.20 -5.01 24.52
C PRO A 42 -34.24 -5.32 23.44
N THR A 43 -35.36 -4.60 23.48
CA THR A 43 -36.44 -4.76 22.49
C THR A 43 -36.24 -3.77 21.35
N TRP A 44 -36.83 -4.05 20.18
CA TRP A 44 -36.72 -3.20 18.99
C TRP A 44 -38.10 -2.76 18.54
N LYS A 45 -38.25 -1.48 18.17
CA LYS A 45 -39.54 -0.88 17.80
C LYS A 45 -39.42 -0.10 16.49
N ARG A 46 -40.47 -0.15 15.66
CA ARG A 46 -40.60 0.71 14.48
C ARG A 46 -40.90 2.13 14.90
N LYS A 47 -39.92 3.01 14.73
CA LYS A 47 -40.06 4.45 14.93
C LYS A 47 -38.85 5.17 14.34
N MET A 48 -38.94 6.49 14.28
CA MET A 48 -37.85 7.34 13.83
C MET A 48 -36.71 7.35 14.86
N PHE A 49 -35.49 7.07 14.42
CA PHE A 49 -34.29 7.18 15.26
C PHE A 49 -33.92 8.64 15.50
N MET A 50 -33.74 9.01 16.76
CA MET A 50 -33.18 10.29 17.16
C MET A 50 -31.72 10.07 17.58
N PRO A 51 -30.74 10.64 16.86
CA PRO A 51 -29.34 10.56 17.28
C PRO A 51 -29.15 11.15 18.68
N ALA A 52 -28.23 10.59 19.45
CA ALA A 52 -27.86 11.15 20.74
C ALA A 52 -27.13 12.49 20.54
N ASP A 53 -27.45 13.48 21.39
CA ASP A 53 -26.64 14.70 21.49
C ASP A 53 -25.24 14.33 21.98
N LEU A 54 -24.24 14.59 21.14
CA LEU A 54 -22.86 14.26 21.45
C LEU A 54 -22.02 15.51 21.71
N PRO A 55 -20.90 15.35 22.44
CA PRO A 55 -19.89 16.39 22.52
C PRO A 55 -19.48 16.81 21.10
N ALA A 56 -19.35 18.11 20.89
CA ALA A 56 -18.82 18.62 19.63
C ALA A 56 -17.46 17.95 19.36
N PHE A 57 -17.28 17.43 18.15
CA PHE A 57 -15.98 16.92 17.72
C PHE A 57 -14.99 18.09 17.78
N ASP A 58 -13.90 17.90 18.50
CA ASP A 58 -12.85 18.91 18.61
C ASP A 58 -12.04 18.95 17.31
N ASP A 59 -12.42 19.85 16.41
CA ASP A 59 -11.74 20.11 15.14
C ASP A 59 -10.63 21.16 15.29
N SER A 60 -10.17 21.45 16.51
CA SER A 60 -9.16 22.49 16.78
C SER A 60 -7.74 22.14 16.27
N LEU A 61 -7.54 20.98 15.64
CA LEU A 61 -6.28 20.63 14.99
C LEU A 61 -6.15 21.39 13.66
N SER A 62 -5.69 22.64 13.76
CA SER A 62 -5.26 23.44 12.62
C SER A 62 -4.15 22.73 11.82
N VAL A 63 -4.20 22.87 10.49
CA VAL A 63 -3.05 22.54 9.63
C VAL A 63 -1.89 23.39 10.15
N PRO A 64 -0.73 22.80 10.50
CA PRO A 64 0.39 23.61 10.96
C PRO A 64 0.77 24.63 9.89
N ASP A 65 0.81 25.93 10.22
CA ASP A 65 1.20 27.02 9.30
C ASP A 65 2.52 26.74 8.55
N VAL A 66 3.37 25.89 9.15
CA VAL A 66 4.65 25.42 8.61
C VAL A 66 4.51 24.72 7.25
N ARG A 67 3.36 24.07 6.96
CA ARG A 67 3.16 23.32 5.70
C ARG A 67 2.94 24.18 4.47
N SER A 68 2.66 25.48 4.65
CA SER A 68 2.51 26.44 3.54
C SER A 68 3.73 26.53 2.61
N LYS A 69 4.91 26.12 3.09
CA LYS A 69 6.17 26.15 2.34
C LYS A 69 6.72 24.76 2.02
N TRP A 70 5.97 23.69 2.31
CA TRP A 70 6.43 22.34 2.07
C TRP A 70 6.50 22.04 0.57
N THR A 71 7.60 21.41 0.17
CA THR A 71 7.74 20.76 -1.12
C THR A 71 7.12 19.35 -1.06
N PRO A 72 6.83 18.72 -2.20
CA PRO A 72 6.40 17.31 -2.23
C PRO A 72 7.33 16.35 -1.49
N LEU A 73 8.64 16.63 -1.47
CA LEU A 73 9.61 15.82 -0.73
C LEU A 73 9.41 15.96 0.78
N ASP A 74 9.10 17.15 1.28
CA ASP A 74 8.90 17.39 2.72
C ASP A 74 7.73 16.55 3.26
N TYR A 75 6.60 16.51 2.55
CA TYR A 75 5.48 15.62 2.89
C TYR A 75 5.90 14.15 2.96
N PHE A 76 6.71 13.69 2.01
CA PHE A 76 7.21 12.31 1.97
C PHE A 76 8.22 12.02 3.10
N SER A 77 9.06 13.00 3.44
CA SER A 77 10.10 12.89 4.47
C SER A 77 9.54 12.77 5.88
N GLU A 78 8.30 13.21 6.13
CA GLU A 78 7.60 12.89 7.38
C GLU A 78 7.49 11.39 7.60
N TYR A 79 7.23 10.63 6.53
CA TYR A 79 7.20 9.17 6.58
C TYR A 79 8.60 8.58 6.63
N TYR A 80 9.58 9.11 5.91
CA TYR A 80 10.93 8.52 5.83
C TYR A 80 12.03 9.58 5.90
N ASP A 81 12.51 9.84 7.12
CA ASP A 81 13.60 10.77 7.40
C ASP A 81 14.99 10.17 7.15
N ASP A 82 16.02 11.01 7.31
CA ASP A 82 17.42 10.61 7.11
C ASP A 82 17.86 9.47 8.04
N ASN A 83 17.34 9.41 9.27
CA ASN A 83 17.63 8.32 10.20
C ASN A 83 17.08 6.99 9.69
N TYR A 84 15.90 7.00 9.09
CA TYR A 84 15.36 5.80 8.46
C TYR A 84 16.21 5.34 7.27
N TRP A 85 16.66 6.25 6.41
CA TRP A 85 17.55 5.90 5.29
C TRP A 85 18.91 5.37 5.77
N GLN A 86 19.43 5.91 6.87
CA GLN A 86 20.61 5.40 7.56
C GLN A 86 20.40 3.96 8.03
N LEU A 87 19.29 3.69 8.73
CA LEU A 87 18.92 2.35 9.17
C LEU A 87 18.88 1.37 7.99
N VAL A 88 18.15 1.69 6.92
CA VAL A 88 18.01 0.77 5.76
C VAL A 88 19.38 0.47 5.13
N SER A 89 20.24 1.47 5.04
CA SER A 89 21.61 1.33 4.52
C SER A 89 22.44 0.38 5.39
N GLU A 90 22.46 0.59 6.71
CA GLU A 90 23.20 -0.24 7.67
C GLU A 90 22.71 -1.69 7.64
N GLN A 91 21.39 -1.90 7.73
CA GLN A 91 20.81 -3.24 7.78
C GLN A 91 20.98 -3.99 6.45
N THR A 92 20.98 -3.27 5.32
CA THR A 92 21.32 -3.84 4.01
C THR A 92 22.79 -4.26 3.93
N ASN A 93 23.71 -3.45 4.45
CA ASN A 93 25.14 -3.80 4.51
C ASN A 93 25.38 -5.05 5.38
N ILE A 94 24.79 -5.09 6.59
CA ILE A 94 24.85 -6.24 7.50
C ILE A 94 24.33 -7.51 6.80
N ARG A 95 23.21 -7.40 6.08
CA ARG A 95 22.66 -8.53 5.33
C ARG A 95 23.61 -9.07 4.27
N GLY A 96 24.38 -8.20 3.61
CA GLY A 96 25.44 -8.59 2.68
C GLY A 96 26.44 -9.53 3.32
N LEU A 97 26.98 -9.14 4.47
CA LEU A 97 27.96 -9.90 5.24
C LEU A 97 27.41 -11.21 5.81
N GLN A 98 26.13 -11.24 6.20
CA GLN A 98 25.48 -12.43 6.74
C GLN A 98 25.23 -13.52 5.70
N ASP A 99 24.87 -13.14 4.46
CA ASP A 99 24.61 -14.11 3.39
C ASP A 99 25.92 -14.65 2.81
N GLU A 100 26.93 -13.79 2.66
CA GLU A 100 28.25 -14.15 2.16
C GLU A 100 29.30 -13.31 2.92
N PRO A 101 30.16 -13.90 3.78
CA PRO A 101 31.11 -13.16 4.63
C PRO A 101 32.05 -12.19 3.89
N MET A 102 32.24 -12.38 2.59
CA MET A 102 33.10 -11.55 1.73
C MET A 102 32.34 -10.52 0.88
N VAL A 103 31.00 -10.43 1.02
CA VAL A 103 30.18 -9.46 0.27
C VAL A 103 30.00 -8.18 1.09
N GLU A 104 30.95 -7.27 0.92
CA GLU A 104 30.80 -5.88 1.37
C GLU A 104 29.98 -5.10 0.34
N LEU A 105 28.74 -4.72 0.71
CA LEU A 105 27.90 -3.92 -0.17
C LEU A 105 28.34 -2.47 -0.23
N LYS A 106 28.82 -1.91 0.89
CA LYS A 106 29.21 -0.49 1.02
C LYS A 106 28.13 0.46 0.52
N THR A 107 26.86 0.10 0.74
CA THR A 107 25.76 0.99 0.40
C THR A 107 25.68 2.12 1.41
N THR A 108 25.23 3.29 0.95
CA THR A 108 25.06 4.50 1.75
C THR A 108 23.58 4.89 1.78
N PRO A 109 23.16 5.75 2.73
CA PRO A 109 21.77 6.23 2.78
C PRO A 109 21.37 6.91 1.47
N ASP A 110 22.27 7.70 0.88
CA ASP A 110 22.06 8.36 -0.42
C ASP A 110 21.88 7.35 -1.55
N GLU A 111 22.67 6.26 -1.57
CA GLU A 111 22.51 5.22 -2.59
C GLU A 111 21.16 4.48 -2.43
N ILE A 112 20.69 4.28 -1.19
CA ILE A 112 19.35 3.71 -0.94
C ILE A 112 18.25 4.67 -1.38
N LYS A 113 18.36 5.97 -1.10
CA LYS A 113 17.43 7.00 -1.59
C LYS A 113 17.38 7.01 -3.11
N GLN A 114 18.54 7.03 -3.77
CA GLN A 114 18.67 6.97 -5.23
C GLN A 114 18.02 5.70 -5.81
N PHE A 115 18.25 4.55 -5.17
CA PHE A 115 17.63 3.29 -5.54
C PHE A 115 16.11 3.35 -5.43
N VAL A 116 15.56 3.87 -4.34
CA VAL A 116 14.11 4.02 -4.16
C VAL A 116 13.52 5.03 -5.14
N GLY A 117 14.12 6.22 -5.28
CA GLY A 117 13.70 7.24 -6.23
C GLY A 117 13.66 6.72 -7.68
N SER A 118 14.68 5.95 -8.07
CA SER A 118 14.71 5.25 -9.36
C SER A 118 13.50 4.30 -9.54
N LEU A 119 13.14 3.56 -8.49
CA LEU A 119 11.99 2.65 -8.54
C LEU A 119 10.65 3.39 -8.57
N VAL A 120 10.53 4.54 -7.89
CA VAL A 120 9.35 5.42 -7.95
C VAL A 120 9.13 5.93 -9.37
N VAL A 121 10.20 6.44 -10.02
CA VAL A 121 10.15 6.88 -11.43
C VAL A 121 9.78 5.72 -12.36
N LEU A 122 10.34 4.52 -12.15
CA LEU A 122 9.96 3.35 -12.95
C LEU A 122 8.50 2.92 -12.75
N GLY A 123 7.95 3.07 -11.54
CA GLY A 123 6.54 2.82 -11.24
C GLY A 123 5.61 3.72 -12.07
N CYS A 124 6.01 4.98 -12.27
CA CYS A 124 5.29 5.94 -13.11
C CYS A 124 5.31 5.57 -14.60
N LEU A 125 6.43 5.02 -15.09
CA LEU A 125 6.64 4.69 -16.50
C LEU A 125 6.14 3.28 -16.90
N ARG A 126 5.85 2.40 -15.93
CA ARG A 126 5.30 1.05 -16.12
C ARG A 126 6.03 0.17 -17.15
N LEU A 127 7.36 0.23 -17.18
CA LEU A 127 8.13 -0.64 -18.07
C LEU A 127 7.93 -2.14 -17.74
N PRO A 128 7.70 -3.02 -18.73
CA PRO A 128 7.48 -4.45 -18.48
C PRO A 128 8.61 -5.15 -17.73
N ARG A 129 9.85 -4.66 -17.87
CA ARG A 129 11.04 -5.18 -17.19
C ARG A 129 11.98 -4.03 -16.88
N ILE A 130 12.50 -3.97 -15.65
CA ILE A 130 13.48 -2.96 -15.23
C ILE A 130 14.69 -2.90 -16.18
N ARG A 131 15.17 -4.05 -16.68
CA ARG A 131 16.32 -4.10 -17.60
C ARG A 131 16.13 -3.28 -18.90
N LEU A 132 14.89 -3.01 -19.30
CA LEU A 132 14.62 -2.23 -20.50
C LEU A 132 15.10 -0.78 -20.37
N CYS A 133 15.09 -0.19 -19.17
CA CYS A 133 15.56 1.19 -18.98
C CYS A 133 17.06 1.36 -19.21
N TYR A 134 17.82 0.27 -19.37
CA TYR A 134 19.25 0.30 -19.71
C TYR A 134 19.52 0.12 -21.21
N ARG A 135 18.49 -0.11 -22.03
CA ARG A 135 18.64 -0.16 -23.49
C ARG A 135 18.84 1.27 -24.02
N PRO A 136 19.71 1.50 -25.03
CA PRO A 136 19.99 2.84 -25.54
C PRO A 136 18.73 3.66 -25.90
N ILE A 137 17.75 3.05 -26.57
CA ILE A 137 16.50 3.73 -27.00
C ILE A 137 15.49 3.97 -25.87
N LEU A 138 15.61 3.26 -24.75
CA LEU A 138 14.71 3.38 -23.59
C LEU A 138 15.48 3.88 -22.36
N LYS A 139 16.65 4.50 -22.58
CA LYS A 139 17.53 4.89 -21.50
C LYS A 139 16.83 5.95 -20.65
N ILE A 140 16.60 5.64 -19.37
CA ILE A 140 16.04 6.59 -18.41
C ILE A 140 17.19 7.07 -17.52
N PRO A 141 17.69 8.31 -17.70
CA PRO A 141 18.83 8.82 -16.93
C PRO A 141 18.59 8.77 -15.41
N ALA A 142 17.37 9.10 -14.98
CA ALA A 142 16.93 9.04 -13.59
C ALA A 142 17.05 7.64 -12.95
N VAL A 143 17.28 6.58 -13.72
CA VAL A 143 17.48 5.21 -13.22
C VAL A 143 18.87 4.68 -13.54
N THR A 144 19.37 5.01 -14.74
CA THR A 144 20.61 4.44 -15.29
C THR A 144 21.89 5.05 -14.74
N HIS A 145 21.79 6.04 -13.84
CA HIS A 145 22.91 6.50 -13.01
C HIS A 145 23.40 5.39 -12.07
N ILE A 146 22.50 4.51 -11.60
CA ILE A 146 22.89 3.27 -10.91
C ILE A 146 23.24 2.21 -11.96
N PRO A 147 24.41 1.58 -11.92
CA PRO A 147 24.71 0.47 -12.83
C PRO A 147 23.71 -0.67 -12.66
N ARG A 148 23.28 -1.27 -13.78
CA ARG A 148 22.26 -2.33 -13.80
C ARG A 148 22.48 -3.42 -12.75
N ASP A 149 23.69 -3.97 -12.71
CA ASP A 149 23.99 -5.09 -11.81
C ASP A 149 24.04 -4.61 -10.35
N ARG A 150 24.42 -3.35 -10.10
CA ARG A 150 24.34 -2.72 -8.78
C ARG A 150 22.89 -2.56 -8.32
N LEU A 151 21.99 -2.08 -9.18
CA LEU A 151 20.56 -1.96 -8.88
C LEU A 151 19.96 -3.32 -8.46
N PHE A 152 20.28 -4.40 -9.20
CA PHE A 152 19.84 -5.74 -8.83
C PHE A 152 20.50 -6.27 -7.56
N LYS A 153 21.77 -5.94 -7.31
CA LYS A 153 22.47 -6.29 -6.07
C LYS A 153 21.79 -5.63 -4.87
N LEU A 154 21.58 -4.31 -4.90
CA LEU A 154 20.85 -3.57 -3.85
C LEU A 154 19.48 -4.18 -3.58
N ARG A 155 18.69 -4.41 -4.62
CA ARG A 155 17.37 -5.04 -4.50
C ARG A 155 17.43 -6.43 -3.84
N ASN A 156 18.46 -7.22 -4.14
CA ASN A 156 18.58 -8.56 -3.62
C ASN A 156 18.98 -8.57 -2.14
N TYR A 157 19.83 -7.64 -1.70
CA TYR A 157 20.29 -7.59 -0.31
C TYR A 157 19.49 -6.64 0.59
N LEU A 158 18.57 -5.85 0.01
CA LEU A 158 17.71 -4.92 0.75
C LEU A 158 17.08 -5.59 1.97
N HIS A 159 17.36 -5.02 3.14
CA HIS A 159 16.98 -5.57 4.44
C HIS A 159 16.80 -4.46 5.48
N PHE A 160 16.10 -4.75 6.56
CA PHE A 160 15.59 -3.71 7.48
C PHE A 160 15.91 -3.98 8.95
N VAL A 161 16.40 -5.16 9.29
CA VAL A 161 16.64 -5.60 10.68
C VAL A 161 17.85 -6.53 10.71
N ASN A 162 18.69 -6.45 11.73
CA ASN A 162 19.76 -7.41 11.91
C ASN A 162 19.17 -8.73 12.42
N ASN A 163 19.28 -9.81 11.63
CA ASN A 163 18.69 -11.10 11.98
C ASN A 163 19.23 -11.72 13.28
N LEU A 164 20.45 -11.33 13.68
CA LEU A 164 21.13 -11.82 14.87
C LEU A 164 20.63 -11.12 16.14
N ASP A 165 20.05 -9.92 16.00
CA ASP A 165 19.52 -9.15 17.14
C ASP A 165 18.09 -9.61 17.51
N ILE A 166 17.45 -10.41 16.67
CA ILE A 166 16.08 -10.89 16.89
C ILE A 166 16.11 -12.29 17.51
N THR A 167 15.55 -12.41 18.71
CA THR A 167 15.49 -13.66 19.47
C THR A 167 14.58 -14.70 18.80
N ALA A 168 14.71 -15.97 19.20
CA ALA A 168 13.82 -17.03 18.72
C ALA A 168 12.37 -16.80 19.15
N GLU A 169 12.16 -16.25 20.35
CA GLU A 169 10.85 -15.90 20.89
C GLU A 169 10.19 -14.78 20.07
N GLU A 170 10.90 -13.69 19.81
CA GLU A 170 10.40 -12.59 18.97
C GLU A 170 10.02 -13.04 17.55
N LYS A 171 10.76 -14.00 16.99
CA LYS A 171 10.44 -14.59 15.69
C LYS A 171 9.12 -15.37 15.70
N GLN A 172 8.76 -15.96 16.85
CA GLN A 172 7.52 -16.71 17.03
C GLN A 172 6.35 -15.78 17.33
N THR A 173 6.54 -14.79 18.22
CA THR A 173 5.47 -13.89 18.67
C THR A 173 5.17 -12.76 17.68
N ASN A 174 6.10 -12.41 16.79
CA ASN A 174 5.91 -11.38 15.77
C ASN A 174 6.36 -11.86 14.38
N LYS A 175 5.44 -12.42 13.58
CA LYS A 175 5.73 -12.87 12.21
C LYS A 175 6.19 -11.73 11.26
N LEU A 176 5.92 -10.48 11.61
CA LEU A 176 6.31 -9.28 10.88
C LEU A 176 7.67 -8.70 11.31
N TRP A 177 8.43 -9.37 12.18
CA TRP A 177 9.70 -8.87 12.71
C TRP A 177 10.66 -8.29 11.65
N LYS A 178 10.71 -8.89 10.44
CA LYS A 178 11.56 -8.43 9.32
C LYS A 178 11.22 -7.04 8.78
N VAL A 179 10.01 -6.55 9.02
CA VAL A 179 9.49 -5.28 8.51
C VAL A 179 9.07 -4.34 9.63
N THR A 180 9.20 -4.72 10.90
CA THR A 180 8.82 -3.90 12.05
C THR A 180 9.32 -2.46 11.95
N PRO A 181 10.57 -2.17 11.55
CA PRO A 181 11.02 -0.78 11.43
C PRO A 181 10.28 0.02 10.36
N ILE A 182 9.88 -0.63 9.26
CA ILE A 182 9.06 -0.01 8.19
C ILE A 182 7.68 0.34 8.76
N LEU A 183 7.05 -0.63 9.42
CA LEU A 183 5.68 -0.49 9.92
C LEU A 183 5.62 0.56 11.03
N LYS A 184 6.56 0.51 11.99
CA LYS A 184 6.66 1.47 13.09
C LYS A 184 6.85 2.88 12.53
N ARG A 185 7.81 3.06 11.63
CA ARG A 185 8.10 4.38 11.07
C ARG A 185 6.90 4.99 10.34
N PHE A 186 6.23 4.20 9.50
CA PHE A 186 5.04 4.69 8.80
C PHE A 186 3.89 4.99 9.77
N ARG A 187 3.66 4.12 10.76
CA ARG A 187 2.62 4.30 11.78
C ARG A 187 2.86 5.55 12.62
N ASP A 188 4.11 5.80 13.03
CA ASP A 188 4.50 6.98 13.81
C ASP A 188 4.24 8.30 13.05
N ALA A 189 4.33 8.29 11.72
CA ALA A 189 3.93 9.44 10.91
C ALA A 189 2.40 9.58 10.85
N CYS A 190 1.67 8.46 10.67
CA CYS A 190 0.20 8.47 10.62
C CYS A 190 -0.46 8.89 11.93
N THR A 191 0.11 8.54 13.09
CA THR A 191 -0.45 8.91 14.40
C THR A 191 -0.30 10.40 14.72
N LYS A 192 0.62 11.12 14.06
CA LYS A 192 0.76 12.57 14.16
C LYS A 192 -0.24 13.34 13.29
N LEU A 193 -0.94 12.65 12.39
CA LEU A 193 -1.92 13.30 11.50
C LEU A 193 -3.20 13.65 12.26
N PRO A 194 -3.81 14.80 11.95
CA PRO A 194 -5.08 15.18 12.55
C PRO A 194 -6.14 14.13 12.26
N ARG A 195 -7.01 13.89 13.24
CA ARG A 195 -8.16 12.99 13.08
C ARG A 195 -9.34 13.80 12.56
N SER A 196 -10.07 13.23 11.61
CA SER A 196 -11.32 13.81 11.10
C SER A 196 -12.50 13.28 11.90
N GLN A 197 -13.58 14.05 11.98
CA GLN A 197 -14.82 13.59 12.62
C GLN A 197 -15.32 12.28 12.00
N ASN A 198 -15.28 12.19 10.66
CA ASN A 198 -15.67 10.99 9.94
C ASN A 198 -14.43 10.19 9.54
N VAL A 199 -14.42 8.89 9.80
CA VAL A 199 -13.32 7.99 9.41
C VAL A 199 -13.88 6.63 9.02
N CYS A 200 -13.15 5.86 8.22
CA CYS A 200 -13.58 4.50 7.87
C CYS A 200 -12.49 3.45 8.03
N VAL A 201 -12.90 2.21 8.30
CA VAL A 201 -12.04 1.03 8.39
C VAL A 201 -12.42 0.03 7.30
N ASP A 202 -11.41 -0.48 6.61
CA ASP A 202 -11.58 -1.55 5.63
C ASP A 202 -10.30 -2.38 5.44
N GLU A 203 -10.41 -3.41 4.60
CA GLU A 203 -9.34 -4.31 4.19
C GLU A 203 -8.68 -3.90 2.87
N GLN A 204 -7.36 -3.77 2.93
CA GLN A 204 -6.45 -3.62 1.80
C GLN A 204 -5.61 -4.89 1.62
N MET A 205 -5.30 -5.23 0.37
CA MET A 205 -4.41 -6.34 0.04
C MET A 205 -3.06 -5.84 -0.44
N ILE A 206 -1.97 -6.29 0.20
CA ILE A 206 -0.59 -6.10 -0.27
C ILE A 206 -0.24 -7.25 -1.23
N PRO A 207 -0.22 -7.06 -2.56
CA PRO A 207 -0.19 -8.16 -3.50
C PRO A 207 1.13 -8.94 -3.45
N PHE A 208 1.05 -10.24 -3.13
CA PHE A 208 2.22 -11.09 -3.02
C PHE A 208 1.86 -12.57 -3.16
N SER A 209 2.39 -13.22 -4.20
CA SER A 209 2.17 -14.65 -4.49
C SER A 209 3.33 -15.56 -4.08
N GLY A 210 4.42 -15.01 -3.53
CA GLY A 210 5.55 -15.79 -3.05
C GLY A 210 5.27 -16.52 -1.73
N THR A 211 6.29 -17.24 -1.23
CA THR A 211 6.18 -18.03 0.00
C THR A 211 6.23 -17.14 1.24
N THR A 212 5.20 -17.21 2.07
CA THR A 212 5.14 -16.62 3.42
C THR A 212 3.98 -17.26 4.20
N SER A 213 4.11 -17.36 5.53
CA SER A 213 3.02 -17.77 6.43
C SER A 213 1.92 -16.72 6.55
N LEU A 214 2.20 -15.46 6.17
CA LEU A 214 1.27 -14.33 6.24
C LEU A 214 0.32 -14.25 5.03
N ARG A 215 0.40 -15.21 4.10
CA ARG A 215 -0.35 -15.16 2.84
C ARG A 215 -1.83 -15.41 3.10
N GLN A 216 -2.66 -14.48 2.66
CA GLN A 216 -4.12 -14.53 2.74
C GLN A 216 -4.73 -14.55 1.33
N TYR A 217 -5.95 -15.08 1.25
CA TYR A 217 -6.77 -15.06 0.04
C TYR A 217 -8.05 -14.26 0.28
N ALA A 218 -8.24 -13.19 -0.49
CA ALA A 218 -9.41 -12.32 -0.45
C ALA A 218 -10.13 -12.37 -1.80
N PRO A 219 -11.16 -13.23 -1.95
CA PRO A 219 -11.91 -13.33 -3.20
C PRO A 219 -12.62 -12.01 -3.51
N GLY A 220 -12.62 -11.60 -4.78
CA GLY A 220 -13.29 -10.37 -5.25
C GLY A 220 -12.38 -9.14 -5.34
N LYS A 221 -11.19 -9.13 -4.72
CA LYS A 221 -10.19 -8.07 -4.93
C LYS A 221 -9.41 -8.33 -6.24
N PRO A 222 -8.99 -7.30 -6.99
CA PRO A 222 -8.24 -7.46 -8.24
C PRO A 222 -6.95 -8.28 -8.11
N ASN A 223 -6.29 -8.15 -6.95
CA ASN A 223 -5.16 -8.98 -6.55
C ASN A 223 -5.57 -9.80 -5.33
N PRO A 224 -6.15 -11.00 -5.49
CA PRO A 224 -6.80 -11.71 -4.39
C PRO A 224 -5.82 -12.44 -3.47
N ILE A 225 -4.51 -12.48 -3.79
CA ILE A 225 -3.48 -13.18 -3.00
C ILE A 225 -2.43 -12.18 -2.53
N GLY A 226 -2.21 -12.11 -1.22
CA GLY A 226 -1.28 -11.15 -0.64
C GLY A 226 -1.20 -11.21 0.88
N LEU A 227 -0.69 -10.15 1.48
CA LEU A 227 -0.78 -9.93 2.93
C LEU A 227 -1.99 -9.03 3.18
N LYS A 228 -2.86 -9.44 4.12
CA LYS A 228 -4.05 -8.68 4.48
C LYS A 228 -3.67 -7.55 5.43
N ASN A 229 -3.97 -6.31 5.02
CA ASN A 229 -3.74 -5.10 5.79
C ASN A 229 -5.09 -4.47 6.11
N PHE A 230 -5.38 -4.18 7.37
CA PHE A 230 -6.55 -3.41 7.76
C PHE A 230 -6.12 -1.96 7.94
N ILE A 231 -6.85 -1.02 7.36
CA ILE A 231 -6.48 0.39 7.34
C ILE A 231 -7.63 1.24 7.87
N LEU A 232 -7.28 2.28 8.62
CA LEU A 232 -8.15 3.37 9.04
C LEU A 232 -7.85 4.58 8.16
N LEU A 233 -8.87 5.19 7.55
CA LEU A 233 -8.69 6.35 6.67
C LEU A 233 -9.57 7.53 7.06
N SER A 234 -9.09 8.72 6.73
CA SER A 234 -9.92 9.91 6.65
C SER A 234 -10.85 9.85 5.42
N PRO A 235 -11.90 10.70 5.33
CA PRO A 235 -12.82 10.71 4.20
C PRO A 235 -12.13 11.05 2.87
N ARG A 236 -10.99 11.76 2.94
CA ARG A 236 -10.15 12.12 1.81
C ARG A 236 -9.09 11.06 1.45
N GLY A 237 -9.17 9.86 2.03
CA GLY A 237 -8.31 8.73 1.67
C GLY A 237 -6.93 8.73 2.30
N VAL A 238 -6.64 9.62 3.25
CA VAL A 238 -5.39 9.61 4.02
C VAL A 238 -5.45 8.45 5.01
N VAL A 239 -4.47 7.56 4.97
CA VAL A 239 -4.32 6.48 5.95
C VAL A 239 -3.84 7.05 7.29
N LEU A 240 -4.62 6.82 8.35
CA LEU A 240 -4.44 7.35 9.70
C LEU A 240 -3.89 6.33 10.70
N ASP A 241 -4.19 5.03 10.48
CA ASP A 241 -3.58 3.91 11.21
C ASP A 241 -3.77 2.62 10.38
N PHE A 242 -3.04 1.56 10.72
CA PHE A 242 -3.16 0.26 10.05
C PHE A 242 -2.71 -0.92 10.93
N VAL A 243 -3.17 -2.12 10.58
CA VAL A 243 -2.76 -3.40 11.20
C VAL A 243 -2.63 -4.47 10.12
N ILE A 244 -1.44 -5.04 9.96
CA ILE A 244 -1.24 -6.20 9.09
C ILE A 244 -1.61 -7.46 9.87
N TYR A 245 -2.49 -8.29 9.27
CA TYR A 245 -2.96 -9.51 9.90
C TYR A 245 -1.88 -10.59 9.94
N GLN A 246 -1.64 -11.17 11.12
CA GLN A 246 -0.63 -12.20 11.36
C GLN A 246 -1.21 -13.56 11.80
N GLY A 247 -2.54 -13.66 11.92
CA GLY A 247 -3.18 -14.76 12.66
C GLY A 247 -3.36 -14.36 14.13
N MET A 248 -3.16 -15.29 15.06
CA MET A 248 -3.31 -15.05 16.50
C MET A 248 -2.30 -14.02 17.03
N GLU A 249 -1.11 -13.97 16.44
CA GLU A 249 -0.02 -13.06 16.76
C GLU A 249 -0.32 -11.59 16.38
N THR A 250 -1.50 -11.33 15.79
CA THR A 250 -2.01 -9.95 15.67
C THR A 250 -2.27 -9.35 17.06
N TRP A 251 -2.48 -10.20 18.08
CA TRP A 251 -2.79 -9.82 19.45
C TRP A 251 -1.71 -10.33 20.43
N PRO A 252 -0.51 -9.73 20.43
CA PRO A 252 0.60 -10.25 21.23
C PRO A 252 0.38 -10.18 22.75
N ASN A 253 -0.48 -9.26 23.22
CA ASN A 253 -0.70 -8.99 24.65
C ASN A 253 -2.11 -9.38 25.16
N GLY A 254 -2.87 -10.17 24.38
CA GLY A 254 -4.22 -10.56 24.77
C GLY A 254 -4.93 -11.36 23.69
N LEU A 255 -6.09 -11.91 24.04
CA LEU A 255 -6.99 -12.51 23.05
C LEU A 255 -7.80 -11.40 22.36
N PRO A 256 -8.28 -11.63 21.13
CA PRO A 256 -9.31 -10.77 20.56
C PRO A 256 -10.48 -10.63 21.55
N GLU A 257 -11.07 -9.44 21.63
CA GLU A 257 -12.20 -9.15 22.50
C GLU A 257 -13.34 -10.15 22.21
N PRO A 258 -13.64 -11.08 23.15
CA PRO A 258 -14.50 -12.23 22.86
C PRO A 258 -15.90 -11.83 22.41
N THR A 259 -16.41 -10.72 22.95
CA THR A 259 -17.77 -10.21 22.68
C THR A 259 -17.96 -9.73 21.23
N VAL A 260 -16.89 -9.25 20.58
CA VAL A 260 -16.94 -8.73 19.19
C VAL A 260 -16.22 -9.64 18.19
N GLY A 261 -15.45 -10.62 18.68
CA GLY A 261 -14.65 -11.54 17.89
C GLY A 261 -13.46 -10.90 17.19
N ILE A 262 -12.73 -11.68 16.38
CA ILE A 262 -11.48 -11.26 15.73
C ILE A 262 -11.68 -10.03 14.85
N ARG A 263 -12.77 -9.98 14.08
CA ARG A 263 -13.02 -8.90 13.11
C ARG A 263 -13.36 -7.60 13.81
N GLY A 264 -14.24 -7.63 14.81
CA GLY A 264 -14.53 -6.44 15.61
C GLY A 264 -13.31 -5.97 16.41
N SER A 265 -12.46 -6.89 16.87
CA SER A 265 -11.22 -6.55 17.58
C SER A 265 -10.25 -5.72 16.73
N VAL A 266 -10.21 -5.95 15.41
CA VAL A 266 -9.44 -5.10 14.48
C VAL A 266 -9.94 -3.66 14.51
N VAL A 267 -11.26 -3.46 14.47
CA VAL A 267 -11.87 -2.13 14.53
C VAL A 267 -11.58 -1.48 15.88
N LEU A 268 -11.72 -2.20 16.98
CA LEU A 268 -11.40 -1.70 18.32
C LEU A 268 -9.92 -1.32 18.47
N LYS A 269 -9.02 -2.02 17.78
CA LYS A 269 -7.58 -1.71 17.75
C LYS A 269 -7.29 -0.43 16.99
N LEU A 270 -7.86 -0.30 15.79
CA LEU A 270 -7.69 0.89 14.96
C LEU A 270 -8.37 2.12 15.55
N SER A 271 -9.39 1.93 16.40
CA SER A 271 -10.06 3.02 17.10
C SER A 271 -9.35 3.54 18.34
N GLU A 272 -8.23 2.94 18.79
CA GLU A 272 -7.48 3.37 19.97
C GLU A 272 -6.96 4.82 19.88
N THR A 273 -6.73 5.32 18.65
CA THR A 273 -6.23 6.70 18.41
C THR A 273 -7.33 7.70 18.05
N LEU A 274 -8.59 7.28 18.12
CA LEU A 274 -9.75 8.14 17.84
C LEU A 274 -10.26 8.78 19.12
N THR A 275 -10.80 9.98 19.00
CA THR A 275 -11.37 10.77 20.12
C THR A 275 -12.88 10.61 20.20
N ALA A 276 -13.46 10.95 21.36
CA ALA A 276 -14.90 10.99 21.52
C ALA A 276 -15.55 11.96 20.51
N GLY A 277 -16.74 11.62 20.01
CA GLY A 277 -17.42 12.37 18.94
C GLY A 277 -17.02 11.95 17.53
N THR A 278 -16.04 11.05 17.38
CA THR A 278 -15.71 10.45 16.08
C THR A 278 -16.86 9.56 15.58
N GLN A 279 -17.11 9.62 14.28
CA GLN A 279 -18.04 8.78 13.52
C GLN A 279 -17.26 7.80 12.64
N LEU A 280 -17.36 6.52 12.99
CA LEU A 280 -16.58 5.44 12.40
C LEU A 280 -17.43 4.56 11.49
N TYR A 281 -17.04 4.46 10.23
CA TYR A 281 -17.73 3.67 9.21
C TYR A 281 -16.95 2.40 8.87
N PHE A 282 -17.62 1.27 8.70
CA PHE A 282 -16.95 0.02 8.28
C PHE A 282 -17.91 -0.93 7.56
N ASP A 283 -17.35 -1.86 6.80
CA ASP A 283 -18.14 -2.79 6.02
C ASP A 283 -18.78 -3.93 6.85
N ARG A 284 -19.55 -4.77 6.16
CA ARG A 284 -20.16 -5.98 6.73
C ARG A 284 -19.19 -7.05 7.18
N TYR A 285 -17.92 -6.99 6.78
CA TYR A 285 -16.93 -7.92 7.28
C TYR A 285 -16.71 -7.70 8.78
N PHE A 286 -16.72 -6.43 9.24
CA PHE A 286 -16.49 -6.07 10.64
C PHE A 286 -17.76 -5.93 11.50
N THR A 287 -18.89 -5.54 10.89
CA THR A 287 -20.07 -5.06 11.63
C THR A 287 -20.75 -6.13 12.50
N SER A 288 -20.97 -5.81 13.77
CA SER A 288 -21.81 -6.55 14.73
C SER A 288 -22.41 -5.61 15.78
N ILE A 289 -23.58 -5.95 16.33
CA ILE A 289 -24.23 -5.14 17.39
C ILE A 289 -23.30 -4.94 18.60
N PRO A 290 -22.62 -5.98 19.13
CA PRO A 290 -21.69 -5.80 20.25
C PRO A 290 -20.52 -4.86 19.94
N LEU A 291 -20.06 -4.81 18.68
CA LEU A 291 -19.01 -3.87 18.28
C LEU A 291 -19.49 -2.42 18.36
N LEU A 292 -20.72 -2.15 17.89
CA LEU A 292 -21.29 -0.81 17.95
C LEU A 292 -21.48 -0.37 19.41
N ASP A 293 -21.90 -1.26 20.30
CA ASP A 293 -22.03 -0.98 21.73
C ASP A 293 -20.66 -0.63 22.36
N LYS A 294 -19.64 -1.45 22.11
CA LYS A 294 -18.27 -1.20 22.62
C LYS A 294 -17.66 0.11 22.10
N LEU A 295 -17.95 0.49 20.86
CA LEU A 295 -17.50 1.77 20.31
C LEU A 295 -18.24 2.94 20.98
N LYS A 296 -19.55 2.79 21.19
CA LYS A 296 -20.36 3.80 21.87
C LYS A 296 -19.89 4.03 23.31
N ASP A 297 -19.52 2.97 24.04
CA ASP A 297 -18.95 3.06 25.39
C ASP A 297 -17.63 3.87 25.42
N LYS A 298 -16.89 3.90 24.30
CA LYS A 298 -15.69 4.72 24.10
C LYS A 298 -15.98 6.14 23.61
N GLY A 299 -17.26 6.52 23.47
CA GLY A 299 -17.68 7.80 22.90
C GLY A 299 -17.51 7.89 21.37
N ILE A 300 -17.31 6.76 20.69
CA ILE A 300 -17.19 6.67 19.23
C ILE A 300 -18.52 6.18 18.66
N LEU A 301 -19.12 6.96 17.78
CA LEU A 301 -20.28 6.47 17.04
C LEU A 301 -19.85 5.63 15.86
N ALA A 302 -20.70 4.70 15.45
CA ALA A 302 -20.38 3.80 14.37
C ALA A 302 -21.57 3.47 13.47
N SER A 303 -21.27 3.26 12.19
CA SER A 303 -22.24 2.83 11.20
C SER A 303 -21.64 1.82 10.25
N GLY A 304 -22.33 0.72 10.03
CA GLY A 304 -21.84 -0.34 9.17
C GLY A 304 -22.95 -1.17 8.55
N THR A 305 -22.69 -1.66 7.35
CA THR A 305 -23.59 -2.64 6.74
C THR A 305 -23.52 -3.94 7.54
N ILE A 306 -24.65 -4.58 7.83
CA ILE A 306 -24.69 -5.80 8.64
C ILE A 306 -25.29 -6.96 7.85
N MET A 307 -24.69 -8.15 7.99
CA MET A 307 -25.27 -9.35 7.40
C MET A 307 -26.54 -9.74 8.16
N MET A 308 -27.66 -9.88 7.44
CA MET A 308 -28.95 -10.27 8.00
C MET A 308 -28.89 -11.59 8.81
N SER A 309 -28.03 -12.52 8.41
CA SER A 309 -27.80 -13.79 9.12
C SER A 309 -27.24 -13.60 10.52
N ASN A 310 -26.53 -12.50 10.77
CA ASN A 310 -25.89 -12.19 12.04
C ASN A 310 -26.83 -11.41 12.97
N LEU A 311 -28.01 -11.00 12.49
CA LEU A 311 -29.03 -10.31 13.28
C LEU A 311 -30.01 -11.32 13.89
N ARG A 312 -30.24 -11.21 15.20
CA ARG A 312 -31.29 -11.97 15.90
C ARG A 312 -32.67 -11.39 15.57
N GLU A 313 -32.72 -10.07 15.41
CA GLU A 313 -33.87 -9.22 15.12
C GLU A 313 -34.36 -9.30 13.68
N ARG A 314 -33.70 -10.09 12.82
CA ARG A 314 -34.01 -10.17 11.38
C ARG A 314 -35.47 -10.45 11.05
N GLN A 315 -36.18 -11.16 11.95
CA GLN A 315 -37.61 -11.47 11.82
C GLN A 315 -38.51 -10.23 12.02
N GLN A 316 -38.03 -9.24 12.76
CA GLN A 316 -38.76 -8.00 13.02
C GLN A 316 -38.64 -7.02 11.86
N LEU A 317 -37.57 -7.08 11.05
CA LEU A 317 -37.39 -6.26 9.85
C LEU A 317 -38.33 -6.71 8.72
N ALA A 318 -38.81 -5.74 7.93
CA ALA A 318 -39.62 -6.03 6.75
C ALA A 318 -38.91 -7.00 5.79
N THR A 319 -39.68 -7.93 5.21
CA THR A 319 -39.16 -8.89 4.24
C THR A 319 -38.82 -8.20 2.92
N ASP A 320 -37.91 -8.79 2.14
CA ASP A 320 -37.55 -8.27 0.82
C ASP A 320 -38.75 -8.21 -0.12
N LYS A 321 -39.68 -9.16 0.01
CA LYS A 321 -40.94 -9.15 -0.73
C LYS A 321 -41.78 -7.93 -0.35
N SER A 322 -42.01 -7.71 0.95
CA SER A 322 -42.79 -6.57 1.43
C SER A 322 -42.20 -5.23 1.00
N LEU A 323 -40.88 -5.06 1.05
CA LEU A 323 -40.24 -3.83 0.60
C LEU A 323 -40.35 -3.65 -0.93
N LYS A 324 -40.17 -4.72 -1.73
CA LYS A 324 -40.39 -4.64 -3.18
C LYS A 324 -41.82 -4.24 -3.53
N ASP A 325 -42.80 -4.77 -2.79
CA ASP A 325 -44.22 -4.44 -2.98
C ASP A 325 -44.53 -2.96 -2.64
N ARG A 326 -43.79 -2.37 -1.69
CA ARG A 326 -43.88 -0.93 -1.35
C ARG A 326 -43.22 -0.01 -2.39
N GLY A 327 -42.42 -0.57 -3.31
CA GLY A 327 -41.71 0.18 -4.35
C GLY A 327 -40.20 0.30 -4.12
N TRP A 328 -39.49 0.69 -5.18
CA TRP A 328 -38.04 0.89 -5.18
C TRP A 328 -37.68 2.09 -4.30
N GLY A 329 -36.73 1.90 -3.38
CA GLY A 329 -36.32 2.92 -2.42
C GLY A 329 -37.04 2.81 -1.09
N SER A 330 -38.02 1.90 -0.98
CA SER A 330 -38.67 1.64 0.30
C SER A 330 -37.70 1.09 1.34
N TYR A 331 -38.00 1.34 2.60
CA TYR A 331 -37.19 0.91 3.72
C TYR A 331 -38.03 0.55 4.94
N ASP A 332 -37.37 -0.04 5.94
CA ASP A 332 -37.90 -0.28 7.29
C ASP A 332 -36.83 0.16 8.30
N GLU A 333 -37.27 0.74 9.41
CA GLU A 333 -36.40 1.20 10.48
C GLU A 333 -36.85 0.60 11.81
N LEU A 334 -35.90 0.00 12.52
CA LEU A 334 -36.07 -0.45 13.90
C LEU A 334 -35.11 0.28 14.80
N VAL A 335 -35.62 0.82 15.89
CA VAL A 335 -34.83 1.50 16.92
C VAL A 335 -34.80 0.64 18.17
N ARG A 336 -33.61 0.50 18.75
CA ARG A 336 -33.41 -0.24 20.01
C ARG A 336 -34.09 0.49 21.15
N SER A 337 -34.60 -0.24 22.14
CA SER A 337 -35.42 0.32 23.23
C SER A 337 -34.73 1.36 24.11
N ASP A 338 -33.40 1.41 24.09
CA ASP A 338 -32.58 2.41 24.76
C ASP A 338 -32.23 3.62 23.87
N GLU A 339 -32.87 3.74 22.69
CA GLU A 339 -32.68 4.83 21.73
C GLU A 339 -31.25 5.01 21.23
N SER A 340 -30.41 3.99 21.41
CA SER A 340 -28.98 4.11 21.18
C SER A 340 -28.54 3.78 19.76
N MET A 341 -29.37 3.04 19.03
CA MET A 341 -29.02 2.40 17.78
C MET A 341 -30.26 2.19 16.90
N ALA A 342 -30.06 2.33 15.60
CA ALA A 342 -31.03 2.00 14.57
C ALA A 342 -30.53 0.87 13.66
N LEU A 343 -31.48 0.06 13.20
CA LEU A 343 -31.34 -0.84 12.06
C LEU A 343 -32.19 -0.29 10.93
N THR A 344 -31.55 0.15 9.84
CA THR A 344 -32.22 0.66 8.65
C THR A 344 -32.04 -0.33 7.51
N LYS A 345 -33.13 -0.94 7.07
CA LYS A 345 -33.14 -1.85 5.92
C LYS A 345 -33.70 -1.12 4.70
N TRP A 346 -32.91 -0.99 3.64
CA TRP A 346 -33.29 -0.28 2.41
C TRP A 346 -33.33 -1.22 1.22
N MET A 347 -34.31 -1.03 0.33
CA MET A 347 -34.50 -1.81 -0.89
C MET A 347 -34.06 -1.03 -2.13
N ASP A 348 -32.85 -1.34 -2.60
CA ASP A 348 -32.39 -1.01 -3.96
C ASP A 348 -32.65 -2.22 -4.89
N ASN A 349 -31.78 -2.46 -5.88
CA ASN A 349 -31.74 -3.71 -6.64
C ASN A 349 -31.65 -4.97 -5.74
N ARG A 350 -30.98 -4.84 -4.60
CA ARG A 350 -30.93 -5.82 -3.52
C ARG A 350 -31.13 -5.09 -2.20
N SER A 351 -31.71 -5.77 -1.23
CA SER A 351 -31.81 -5.20 0.12
C SER A 351 -30.42 -5.10 0.76
N LEU A 352 -30.24 -4.03 1.53
CA LEU A 352 -29.10 -3.87 2.43
C LEU A 352 -29.62 -3.43 3.81
N VAL A 353 -28.86 -3.76 4.85
CA VAL A 353 -29.14 -3.33 6.22
C VAL A 353 -27.93 -2.60 6.74
N VAL A 354 -28.16 -1.44 7.34
CA VAL A 354 -27.17 -0.70 8.10
C VAL A 354 -27.57 -0.73 9.57
N ALA A 355 -26.62 -1.08 10.43
CA ALA A 355 -26.69 -0.83 11.86
C ALA A 355 -25.93 0.45 12.15
N SER A 356 -26.54 1.39 12.88
CA SER A 356 -25.95 2.70 13.12
C SER A 356 -26.28 3.21 14.52
N THR A 357 -25.27 3.75 15.20
CA THR A 357 -25.45 4.63 16.35
C THR A 357 -25.36 6.12 15.96
N ILE A 358 -25.14 6.41 14.67
CA ILE A 358 -24.97 7.77 14.13
C ILE A 358 -26.28 8.34 13.60
N HIS A 359 -26.86 7.65 12.61
CA HIS A 359 -27.95 8.16 11.80
C HIS A 359 -29.03 7.10 11.63
N GLY A 360 -30.27 7.56 11.50
CA GLY A 360 -31.41 6.73 11.14
C GLY A 360 -31.85 6.98 9.70
N SER A 361 -33.15 6.82 9.47
CA SER A 361 -33.75 6.94 8.16
C SER A 361 -33.85 8.39 7.65
N HIS A 362 -33.94 9.36 8.55
CA HIS A 362 -34.18 10.76 8.23
C HIS A 362 -32.95 11.65 8.49
N PRO A 363 -32.80 12.78 7.75
CA PRO A 363 -33.63 13.20 6.63
C PRO A 363 -33.42 12.31 5.38
N GLU A 364 -34.51 12.03 4.65
CA GLU A 364 -34.42 11.27 3.41
C GLU A 364 -33.68 12.07 2.32
N THR A 365 -32.95 11.36 1.46
CA THR A 365 -32.29 11.93 0.27
C THR A 365 -32.85 11.29 -0.99
N GLN A 366 -32.71 11.98 -2.13
CA GLN A 366 -33.08 11.44 -3.44
C GLN A 366 -31.82 11.08 -4.21
N VAL A 367 -31.74 9.85 -4.73
CA VAL A 367 -30.60 9.38 -5.52
C VAL A 367 -31.05 8.89 -6.89
N MET A 368 -30.28 9.26 -7.92
CA MET A 368 -30.55 8.78 -9.28
C MET A 368 -30.11 7.32 -9.43
N ARG A 369 -31.00 6.47 -9.97
CA ARG A 369 -30.73 5.07 -10.29
C ARG A 369 -31.20 4.76 -11.70
N TYR A 370 -30.38 4.03 -12.45
CA TYR A 370 -30.77 3.56 -13.78
C TYR A 370 -31.75 2.39 -13.66
N SER A 371 -32.99 2.60 -14.11
CA SER A 371 -34.01 1.58 -14.20
C SER A 371 -33.88 0.83 -15.52
N LYS A 372 -33.64 -0.48 -15.46
CA LYS A 372 -33.67 -1.34 -16.66
C LYS A 372 -35.07 -1.45 -17.27
N LYS A 373 -36.11 -1.36 -16.43
CA LYS A 373 -37.52 -1.42 -16.84
C LYS A 373 -37.90 -0.19 -17.65
N ASP A 374 -37.49 0.99 -17.16
CA ASP A 374 -37.87 2.28 -17.74
C ASP A 374 -36.82 2.80 -18.74
N LYS A 375 -35.69 2.09 -18.89
CA LYS A 375 -34.54 2.45 -19.75
C LYS A 375 -34.06 3.88 -19.52
N GLY A 376 -34.05 4.32 -18.27
CA GLY A 376 -33.71 5.69 -17.91
C GLY A 376 -33.34 5.82 -16.44
N TYR A 377 -32.83 7.00 -16.06
CA TYR A 377 -32.55 7.32 -14.67
C TYR A 377 -33.82 7.81 -13.97
N ILE A 378 -34.13 7.21 -12.82
CA ILE A 378 -35.25 7.58 -11.96
C ILE A 378 -34.72 8.03 -10.58
N GLN A 379 -35.51 8.84 -9.88
CA GLN A 379 -35.24 9.21 -8.50
C GLN A 379 -35.73 8.11 -7.56
N VAL A 380 -34.86 7.73 -6.62
CA VAL A 380 -35.14 6.72 -5.60
C VAL A 380 -34.84 7.35 -4.25
N THR A 381 -35.80 7.26 -3.32
CA THR A 381 -35.61 7.66 -1.94
C THR A 381 -34.53 6.80 -1.28
N MET A 382 -33.59 7.45 -0.60
CA MET A 382 -32.50 6.82 0.14
C MET A 382 -32.47 7.34 1.59
N PRO A 383 -32.54 6.46 2.59
CA PRO A 383 -32.47 6.85 4.00
C PRO A 383 -31.11 7.46 4.37
N HIS A 384 -31.09 8.39 5.33
CA HIS A 384 -29.87 9.12 5.72
C HIS A 384 -28.72 8.21 6.14
N ALA A 385 -28.99 7.17 6.94
CA ALA A 385 -27.99 6.19 7.36
C ALA A 385 -27.29 5.52 6.19
N ILE A 386 -27.99 5.30 5.07
CA ILE A 386 -27.44 4.70 3.86
C ILE A 386 -26.61 5.71 3.07
N ASP A 387 -27.11 6.94 2.97
CA ASP A 387 -26.40 8.05 2.31
C ASP A 387 -25.06 8.33 2.98
N ALA A 388 -25.08 8.56 4.30
CA ALA A 388 -23.90 8.82 5.11
C ALA A 388 -22.89 7.65 5.06
N TYR A 389 -23.39 6.41 5.06
CA TYR A 389 -22.54 5.23 4.89
C TYR A 389 -21.82 5.23 3.53
N ASN A 390 -22.56 5.43 2.44
CA ASN A 390 -22.00 5.43 1.09
C ASN A 390 -20.96 6.55 0.89
N LEU A 391 -21.22 7.73 1.47
CA LEU A 391 -20.31 8.87 1.42
C LEU A 391 -18.95 8.57 2.06
N ASN A 392 -18.94 7.84 3.19
CA ASN A 392 -17.74 7.66 4.01
C ASN A 392 -16.93 6.38 3.70
N MET A 393 -17.53 5.35 3.10
CA MET A 393 -16.82 4.10 2.79
C MET A 393 -15.93 4.14 1.53
N GLY A 394 -16.07 5.14 0.67
CA GLY A 394 -15.33 5.22 -0.61
C GLY A 394 -13.83 5.53 -0.50
N ALA A 395 -13.34 5.92 0.68
CA ALA A 395 -11.96 6.38 0.87
C ALA A 395 -10.91 5.28 0.61
N VAL A 396 -11.24 4.02 0.95
CA VAL A 396 -10.34 2.87 0.79
C VAL A 396 -10.11 2.57 -0.69
N ASP A 397 -11.20 2.47 -1.46
CA ASP A 397 -11.15 2.24 -2.90
C ASP A 397 -10.37 3.36 -3.60
N MET A 398 -10.50 4.60 -3.11
CA MET A 398 -9.70 5.72 -3.61
C MET A 398 -8.21 5.52 -3.35
N CYS A 399 -7.80 5.18 -2.12
CA CYS A 399 -6.40 4.92 -1.76
C CYS A 399 -5.81 3.74 -2.57
N ASP A 400 -6.51 2.61 -2.64
CA ASP A 400 -6.11 1.44 -3.41
C ASP A 400 -5.94 1.75 -4.90
N ARG A 401 -6.88 2.53 -5.46
CA ARG A 401 -6.82 3.00 -6.85
C ARG A 401 -5.60 3.88 -7.09
N MET A 402 -5.35 4.86 -6.22
CA MET A 402 -4.19 5.76 -6.34
C MET A 402 -2.86 5.01 -6.27
N ILE A 403 -2.72 4.06 -5.34
CA ILE A 403 -1.55 3.18 -5.26
C ILE A 403 -1.40 2.37 -6.56
N SER A 404 -2.50 1.84 -7.10
CA SER A 404 -2.47 0.99 -8.30
C SER A 404 -2.00 1.72 -9.56
N TYR A 405 -2.19 3.04 -9.65
CA TYR A 405 -1.81 3.80 -10.85
C TYR A 405 -0.29 3.80 -11.08
N TYR A 406 0.52 3.93 -10.04
CA TYR A 406 1.98 4.12 -10.19
C TYR A 406 2.80 3.20 -9.28
N ARG A 407 2.21 2.06 -8.92
CA ARG A 407 2.80 1.04 -8.04
C ARG A 407 4.23 0.68 -8.46
N ILE A 408 5.12 0.53 -7.49
CA ILE A 408 6.45 -0.07 -7.70
C ILE A 408 6.29 -1.56 -8.02
N CYS A 409 6.18 -1.86 -9.32
CA CYS A 409 5.87 -3.20 -9.85
C CYS A 409 7.07 -4.15 -9.93
N THR A 410 8.15 -3.89 -9.18
CA THR A 410 9.35 -4.72 -9.21
C THR A 410 9.04 -6.15 -8.76
N ARG A 411 9.37 -7.15 -9.60
CA ARG A 411 9.22 -8.56 -9.23
C ARG A 411 10.22 -8.95 -8.14
N THR A 412 9.71 -9.51 -7.04
CA THR A 412 10.49 -10.03 -5.91
C THR A 412 9.86 -11.32 -5.39
N LYS A 413 10.69 -12.23 -4.86
CA LYS A 413 10.26 -13.41 -4.10
C LYS A 413 10.31 -13.18 -2.59
N LYS A 414 10.80 -12.02 -2.14
CA LYS A 414 10.97 -11.66 -0.72
C LYS A 414 9.77 -10.82 -0.29
N TRP A 415 8.92 -11.38 0.57
CA TRP A 415 7.76 -10.65 1.11
C TRP A 415 8.14 -9.35 1.85
N PRO A 416 9.27 -9.25 2.60
CA PRO A 416 9.62 -8.00 3.29
C PRO A 416 9.88 -6.85 2.30
N VAL A 417 10.55 -7.14 1.18
CA VAL A 417 10.81 -6.18 0.11
C VAL A 417 9.51 -5.74 -0.57
N ARG A 418 8.52 -6.64 -0.71
CA ARG A 418 7.20 -6.28 -1.24
C ARG A 418 6.45 -5.34 -0.29
N VAL A 419 6.50 -5.62 1.02
CA VAL A 419 5.90 -4.75 2.05
C VAL A 419 6.56 -3.37 2.01
N PHE A 420 7.89 -3.31 1.99
CA PHE A 420 8.62 -2.03 1.86
C PHE A 420 8.13 -1.18 0.69
N PHE A 421 8.08 -1.74 -0.52
CA PHE A 421 7.61 -1.00 -1.68
C PHE A 421 6.15 -0.57 -1.59
N HIS A 422 5.28 -1.40 -0.98
CA HIS A 422 3.88 -1.03 -0.74
C HIS A 422 3.77 0.17 0.20
N PHE A 423 4.56 0.23 1.27
CA PHE A 423 4.55 1.35 2.20
C PHE A 423 5.22 2.62 1.64
N ILE A 424 6.19 2.48 0.72
CA ILE A 424 6.68 3.62 -0.08
C ILE A 424 5.56 4.16 -0.98
N ASP A 425 4.83 3.29 -1.69
CA ASP A 425 3.70 3.70 -2.53
C ASP A 425 2.59 4.37 -1.70
N MET A 426 2.29 3.82 -0.53
CA MET A 426 1.31 4.36 0.40
C MET A 426 1.74 5.71 0.97
N ALA A 427 3.01 5.88 1.34
CA ALA A 427 3.53 7.16 1.81
C ALA A 427 3.43 8.24 0.74
N LEU A 428 3.74 7.93 -0.52
CA LEU A 428 3.58 8.86 -1.64
C LEU A 428 2.12 9.28 -1.84
N VAL A 429 1.18 8.33 -1.76
CA VAL A 429 -0.25 8.62 -1.89
C VAL A 429 -0.78 9.44 -0.71
N ASN A 430 -0.43 9.08 0.52
CA ASN A 430 -0.76 9.85 1.72
C ASN A 430 -0.17 11.27 1.67
N SER A 431 1.07 11.41 1.22
CA SER A 431 1.76 12.70 1.06
C SER A 431 1.05 13.57 0.03
N TRP A 432 0.66 12.99 -1.11
CA TRP A 432 -0.08 13.69 -2.14
C TRP A 432 -1.46 14.14 -1.66
N PHE A 433 -2.20 13.27 -0.95
CA PHE A 433 -3.49 13.68 -0.38
C PHE A 433 -3.35 14.85 0.60
N GLN A 434 -2.30 14.87 1.43
CA GLN A 434 -2.04 16.00 2.32
C GLN A 434 -1.67 17.27 1.55
N TYR A 435 -0.78 17.17 0.56
CA TYR A 435 -0.42 18.27 -0.31
C TYR A 435 -1.63 18.90 -1.02
N VAL A 436 -2.55 18.08 -1.55
CA VAL A 436 -3.78 18.57 -2.19
C VAL A 436 -4.67 19.29 -1.18
N GLN A 437 -4.84 18.74 0.03
CA GLN A 437 -5.64 19.37 1.08
C GLN A 437 -5.07 20.71 1.53
N ASP A 438 -3.75 20.77 1.71
CA ASP A 438 -3.06 22.00 2.09
C ASP A 438 -3.13 23.04 0.96
N CYS A 439 -2.99 22.62 -0.31
CA CYS A 439 -3.19 23.52 -1.46
C CYS A 439 -4.61 24.09 -1.51
N GLU A 440 -5.63 23.29 -1.24
CA GLU A 440 -7.02 23.76 -1.14
C GLU A 440 -7.19 24.76 0.01
N TYR A 441 -6.63 24.44 1.18
CA TYR A 441 -6.68 25.30 2.37
C TYR A 441 -6.01 26.66 2.13
N PHE A 442 -4.83 26.67 1.50
CA PHE A 442 -4.10 27.90 1.16
C PHE A 442 -4.62 28.59 -0.12
N GLY A 443 -5.70 28.10 -0.74
CA GLY A 443 -6.31 28.73 -1.91
C GLY A 443 -5.44 28.68 -3.18
N VAL A 444 -4.57 27.68 -3.32
CA VAL A 444 -3.76 27.46 -4.52
C VAL A 444 -4.69 27.18 -5.70
N VAL A 445 -4.49 27.88 -6.82
CA VAL A 445 -5.30 27.70 -8.02
C VAL A 445 -5.20 26.24 -8.51
N LYS A 446 -6.33 25.59 -8.74
CA LYS A 446 -6.42 24.16 -9.11
C LYS A 446 -5.45 23.70 -10.21
N LYS A 447 -5.21 24.53 -11.23
CA LYS A 447 -4.28 24.25 -12.34
C LYS A 447 -2.79 24.16 -11.92
N ASN A 448 -2.45 24.72 -10.76
CA ASN A 448 -1.10 24.74 -10.19
C ASN A 448 -0.90 23.62 -9.15
N ILE A 449 -1.97 22.86 -8.82
CA ILE A 449 -1.88 21.72 -7.92
C ILE A 449 -1.38 20.53 -8.74
N MET A 450 -0.26 19.95 -8.35
CA MET A 450 0.30 18.76 -9.02
C MET A 450 -0.67 17.58 -8.94
N ASP A 451 -0.87 16.90 -10.07
CA ASP A 451 -1.51 15.60 -10.04
C ASP A 451 -0.59 14.55 -9.38
N LEU A 452 -1.12 13.34 -9.17
CA LEU A 452 -0.36 12.28 -8.50
C LEU A 452 0.90 11.85 -9.29
N LEU A 453 0.88 11.93 -10.62
CA LEU A 453 2.02 11.55 -11.45
C LEU A 453 3.16 12.55 -11.26
N ASP A 454 2.84 13.84 -11.42
CA ASP A 454 3.82 14.94 -11.28
C ASP A 454 4.39 14.98 -9.86
N PHE A 455 3.55 14.81 -8.85
CA PHE A 455 3.98 14.73 -7.45
C PHE A 455 4.98 13.58 -7.23
N ARG A 456 4.68 12.38 -7.76
CA ARG A 456 5.56 11.21 -7.59
C ARG A 456 6.86 11.34 -8.38
N LEU A 457 6.82 11.93 -9.57
CA LEU A 457 8.02 12.21 -10.35
C LEU A 457 8.91 13.22 -9.62
N TYR A 458 8.35 14.29 -9.05
CA TYR A 458 9.09 15.25 -8.24
C TYR A 458 9.81 14.55 -7.07
N VAL A 459 9.09 13.77 -6.27
CA VAL A 459 9.70 13.07 -5.12
C VAL A 459 10.74 12.06 -5.60
N GLY A 460 10.45 11.30 -6.66
CA GLY A 460 11.38 10.34 -7.24
C GLY A 460 12.69 10.99 -7.72
N GLU A 461 12.59 12.12 -8.42
CA GLU A 461 13.74 12.91 -8.89
C GLU A 461 14.53 13.51 -7.72
N ALA A 462 13.86 14.05 -6.72
CA ALA A 462 14.52 14.63 -5.54
C ALA A 462 15.31 13.56 -4.76
N LEU A 463 14.76 12.34 -4.62
CA LEU A 463 15.48 11.20 -4.03
C LEU A 463 16.66 10.72 -4.88
N VAL A 464 16.57 10.81 -6.21
CA VAL A 464 17.68 10.51 -7.14
C VAL A 464 18.77 11.57 -7.07
N ILE A 465 18.40 12.84 -6.90
CA ILE A 465 19.35 13.95 -6.86
C ILE A 465 20.05 14.03 -5.50
N SER A 466 19.43 13.55 -4.41
CA SER A 466 19.94 13.54 -3.02
C SER A 466 21.46 13.52 -2.97
N ARG A 467 22.04 14.72 -2.85
CA ARG A 467 23.43 14.93 -2.50
C ARG A 467 23.41 14.97 -0.98
N GLY A 468 24.07 14.03 -0.32
CA GLY A 468 24.23 14.07 1.14
C GLY A 468 24.73 15.44 1.61
N PRO A 469 24.61 15.76 2.91
CA PRO A 469 25.07 17.03 3.45
C PRO A 469 26.49 17.31 2.98
N LYS A 470 26.72 18.51 2.42
CA LYS A 470 28.03 18.97 1.94
C LYS A 470 29.04 18.83 3.07
N ARG A 471 29.75 17.71 3.15
CA ARG A 471 31.06 17.68 3.81
C ARG A 471 31.92 18.66 3.02
N LYS A 472 32.37 19.73 3.67
CA LYS A 472 33.49 20.53 3.16
C LYS A 472 34.62 19.54 2.89
N SER A 473 34.86 19.24 1.62
CA SER A 473 36.00 18.43 1.22
C SER A 473 37.24 19.23 1.59
N LEU A 474 38.02 18.69 2.52
CA LEU A 474 39.44 18.97 2.54
C LEU A 474 39.99 18.49 1.19
N ASP A 475 40.67 19.42 0.56
CA ASP A 475 41.47 19.26 -0.64
C ASP A 475 42.38 18.03 -0.52
N ASP A 476 42.18 17.02 -1.36
CA ASP A 476 43.30 16.26 -1.93
C ASP A 476 42.84 15.40 -3.14
N GLY A 477 43.67 15.38 -4.18
CA GLY A 477 43.67 14.35 -5.21
C GLY A 477 42.67 14.49 -6.37
N ARG A 478 43.18 14.83 -7.56
CA ARG A 478 42.48 14.71 -8.84
C ARG A 478 41.89 13.30 -9.02
N GLU A 479 40.58 13.14 -8.82
CA GLU A 479 39.87 11.91 -9.15
C GLU A 479 39.91 11.68 -10.67
N ILE A 480 40.50 10.55 -11.08
CA ILE A 480 40.41 10.06 -12.45
C ILE A 480 38.96 9.68 -12.72
N VAL A 481 38.23 10.55 -13.42
CA VAL A 481 36.88 10.28 -13.92
C VAL A 481 36.94 9.03 -14.82
N ARG A 482 36.52 7.88 -14.30
CA ARG A 482 36.35 6.67 -15.10
C ARG A 482 35.13 6.85 -15.99
N ILE A 483 35.36 7.26 -17.24
CA ILE A 483 34.31 7.35 -18.26
C ILE A 483 33.59 5.99 -18.36
N PRO A 484 32.25 5.94 -18.24
CA PRO A 484 31.49 4.69 -18.35
C PRO A 484 31.74 4.01 -19.69
N ARG A 485 31.99 2.69 -19.68
CA ARG A 485 32.20 1.91 -20.91
C ARG A 485 30.92 1.92 -21.76
N GLN A 486 31.00 2.43 -22.98
CA GLN A 486 29.87 2.36 -23.92
C GLN A 486 29.52 0.89 -24.25
N PRO A 487 28.24 0.48 -24.18
CA PRO A 487 27.81 -0.87 -24.50
C PRO A 487 28.06 -1.20 -25.98
N LEU A 488 28.42 -2.45 -26.28
CA LEU A 488 28.64 -2.86 -27.67
C LEU A 488 27.32 -2.84 -28.46
N PRO A 489 27.29 -2.34 -29.70
CA PRO A 489 26.11 -2.41 -30.59
C PRO A 489 25.63 -3.85 -30.84
N ASN A 490 24.41 -4.07 -31.32
CA ASN A 490 23.95 -5.41 -31.71
C ASN A 490 24.76 -5.98 -32.90
N ARG A 491 24.91 -7.31 -33.01
CA ARG A 491 25.68 -8.01 -34.05
C ARG A 491 25.24 -7.60 -35.47
N ASP A 492 23.95 -7.44 -35.70
CA ASP A 492 23.42 -7.06 -37.02
C ASP A 492 23.82 -5.62 -37.39
N MET A 493 23.84 -4.71 -36.40
CA MET A 493 24.33 -3.35 -36.59
C MET A 493 25.85 -3.28 -36.77
N ARG A 494 26.61 -4.22 -36.21
CA ARG A 494 28.07 -4.26 -36.41
C ARG A 494 28.45 -4.66 -37.83
N ARG A 495 27.64 -5.54 -38.44
CA ARG A 495 27.89 -6.17 -39.75
C ARG A 495 27.10 -5.55 -40.90
N SER A 496 26.37 -4.47 -40.65
CA SER A 496 25.73 -3.70 -41.71
C SER A 496 26.81 -2.99 -42.54
N GLY A 497 27.19 -3.59 -43.67
CA GLY A 497 28.20 -3.04 -44.57
C GLY A 497 27.83 -1.63 -45.06
N GLY A 498 28.83 -0.75 -45.16
CA GLY A 498 28.69 0.59 -45.75
C GLY A 498 28.53 1.77 -44.79
N LEU A 499 28.39 1.55 -43.48
CA LEU A 499 28.19 2.65 -42.51
C LEU A 499 29.37 2.89 -41.54
N HIS A 500 30.22 1.89 -41.29
CA HIS A 500 31.27 1.97 -40.25
C HIS A 500 32.60 2.48 -40.81
N LEU A 501 32.92 3.75 -40.54
CA LEU A 501 34.17 4.37 -40.98
C LEU A 501 35.13 4.61 -39.81
N PRO A 502 36.44 4.34 -39.96
CA PRO A 502 37.44 4.68 -38.96
C PRO A 502 37.76 6.18 -39.01
N VAL A 503 37.70 6.85 -37.87
CA VAL A 503 38.15 8.24 -37.70
C VAL A 503 39.11 8.34 -36.52
N VAL A 504 40.05 9.28 -36.59
CA VAL A 504 40.95 9.58 -35.47
C VAL A 504 40.20 10.46 -34.48
N GLY A 505 40.15 10.06 -33.21
CA GLY A 505 39.57 10.87 -32.14
C GLY A 505 40.28 12.23 -32.00
N THR A 506 39.53 13.25 -31.60
CA THR A 506 40.05 14.62 -31.38
C THR A 506 41.09 14.66 -30.25
N GLU A 507 41.87 15.74 -30.15
CA GLU A 507 42.95 15.91 -29.14
C GLU A 507 42.46 15.77 -27.69
N SER A 508 41.17 16.02 -27.44
CA SER A 508 40.50 15.81 -26.16
C SER A 508 40.21 14.32 -25.82
N ASN A 509 40.34 13.40 -26.77
CA ASN A 509 40.12 11.97 -26.57
C ASN A 509 41.45 11.24 -26.31
N ASN A 510 41.80 11.10 -25.04
CA ASN A 510 42.89 10.22 -24.59
C ASN A 510 42.73 8.80 -25.17
N PHE A 511 43.85 8.11 -25.42
CA PHE A 511 43.89 6.73 -25.90
C PHE A 511 42.88 5.83 -25.14
N GLN A 512 41.88 5.30 -25.85
CA GLN A 512 40.86 4.43 -25.25
C GLN A 512 41.17 2.97 -25.52
N ARG A 513 40.75 2.08 -24.62
CA ARG A 513 40.97 0.63 -24.80
C ARG A 513 40.20 0.11 -26.01
N CYS A 514 40.88 -0.69 -26.84
CA CYS A 514 40.28 -1.39 -27.98
C CYS A 514 39.12 -2.27 -27.52
N ARG A 515 38.01 -2.24 -28.28
CA ARG A 515 36.76 -2.89 -27.89
C ARG A 515 36.48 -4.21 -28.61
N LYS A 516 37.40 -4.67 -29.45
CA LYS A 516 37.38 -6.06 -29.94
C LYS A 516 37.58 -7.02 -28.76
N PRO A 517 36.68 -8.00 -28.54
CA PRO A 517 36.89 -9.06 -27.55
C PRO A 517 38.26 -9.72 -27.73
N GLY A 518 38.99 -9.92 -26.63
CA GLY A 518 40.35 -10.48 -26.65
C GLY A 518 41.47 -9.45 -26.85
N CYS A 519 41.18 -8.18 -27.17
CA CYS A 519 42.20 -7.14 -27.29
C CYS A 519 42.39 -6.35 -25.96
N SER A 520 43.64 -6.17 -25.54
CA SER A 520 44.00 -5.40 -24.34
C SER A 520 44.63 -4.04 -24.63
N LYS A 521 44.90 -3.73 -25.90
CA LYS A 521 45.62 -2.53 -26.33
C LYS A 521 44.71 -1.30 -26.37
N THR A 522 45.30 -0.11 -26.43
CA THR A 522 44.58 1.15 -26.60
C THR A 522 44.68 1.66 -28.04
N SER A 523 43.76 2.53 -28.44
CA SER A 523 43.68 3.13 -29.77
C SER A 523 43.06 4.54 -29.70
N ARG A 524 43.43 5.38 -30.65
CA ARG A 524 42.76 6.67 -30.94
C ARG A 524 41.74 6.56 -32.07
N ILE A 525 41.70 5.43 -32.76
CA ILE A 525 40.83 5.22 -33.91
C ILE A 525 39.48 4.75 -33.41
N MET A 526 38.43 5.47 -33.77
CA MET A 526 37.05 5.17 -33.41
C MET A 526 36.19 4.92 -34.65
N CYS A 527 35.15 4.12 -34.49
CA CYS A 527 34.12 3.94 -35.51
C CYS A 527 33.09 5.07 -35.41
N THR A 528 32.78 5.72 -36.52
CA THR A 528 31.79 6.81 -36.61
C THR A 528 30.38 6.37 -36.22
N SER A 529 29.95 5.16 -36.62
CA SER A 529 28.61 4.66 -36.31
C SER A 529 28.51 4.04 -34.92
N CYS A 530 29.56 3.35 -34.46
CA CYS A 530 29.55 2.69 -33.16
C CYS A 530 29.97 3.61 -32.02
N ASN A 531 30.66 4.71 -32.30
CA ASN A 531 31.29 5.62 -31.34
C ASN A 531 32.29 4.92 -30.39
N VAL A 532 32.97 3.90 -30.91
CA VAL A 532 33.77 2.95 -30.13
C VAL A 532 35.17 2.80 -30.73
N PHE A 533 36.19 2.61 -29.87
CA PHE A 533 37.60 2.59 -30.26
C PHE A 533 38.14 1.20 -30.62
N PHE A 534 38.92 1.13 -31.71
CA PHE A 534 39.50 -0.10 -32.27
C PHE A 534 40.92 0.11 -32.76
N CYS A 535 41.75 -0.94 -32.69
CA CYS A 535 43.08 -0.92 -33.30
C CYS A 535 42.99 -1.03 -34.82
N VAL A 536 43.76 -0.21 -35.51
CA VAL A 536 44.06 -0.34 -36.94
C VAL A 536 45.57 -0.22 -37.08
N GLN A 537 46.24 -1.35 -37.19
CA GLN A 537 47.69 -1.49 -37.34
C GLN A 537 47.96 -2.65 -38.32
N PRO A 538 49.13 -2.69 -38.99
CA PRO A 538 49.46 -3.75 -39.96
C PRO A 538 49.36 -5.18 -39.36
N ASP A 539 49.76 -5.35 -38.10
CA ASP A 539 49.72 -6.61 -37.35
C ASP A 539 48.38 -6.87 -36.65
N ARG A 540 47.49 -5.86 -36.60
CA ARG A 540 46.26 -5.92 -35.80
C ARG A 540 45.18 -4.99 -36.33
N ASN A 541 44.29 -5.53 -37.15
CA ASN A 541 43.13 -4.80 -37.68
C ASN A 541 41.83 -5.16 -36.94
N CYS A 542 41.77 -4.79 -35.66
CA CYS A 542 40.60 -5.05 -34.81
C CYS A 542 39.33 -4.34 -35.27
N PHE A 543 39.47 -3.24 -36.01
CA PHE A 543 38.32 -2.54 -36.60
C PHE A 543 37.66 -3.41 -37.66
N TYR A 544 38.43 -3.94 -38.61
CA TYR A 544 37.91 -4.82 -39.66
C TYR A 544 37.24 -6.05 -39.06
N GLU A 545 37.97 -6.81 -38.23
CA GLU A 545 37.48 -8.06 -37.63
C GLU A 545 36.22 -7.90 -36.77
N PHE A 546 35.95 -6.70 -36.24
CA PHE A 546 34.78 -6.44 -35.41
C PHE A 546 33.53 -6.11 -36.24
N HIS A 547 33.69 -5.54 -37.43
CA HIS A 547 32.60 -5.11 -38.30
C HIS A 547 32.33 -6.07 -39.46
N THR A 548 33.20 -7.06 -39.68
CA THR A 548 32.96 -8.24 -40.55
C THR A 548 32.47 -9.44 -39.74
#